data_AF-A0A956UMQ7-F1
#
_entry.id   AF-A0A956UMQ7-F1
#
_cell.length_a   1.000
_cell.length_b   1.000
_cell.length_c   1.000
_cell.angle_alpha   90.00
_cell.angle_beta   90.00
_cell.angle_gamma   90.00
#
_symmetry.space_group_name_H-M   'P 1'
#
loop_
_entity.id
_entity.type
_entity.pdbx_description
1 polymer ?
#
loop_
_entity_poly.entity_id
_entity_poly.type
_entity_poly.pdbx_seq_one_letter_code
_entity_poly.pdbx_strand_id
1 'polypeptide(L)'
;MRSDYTVFSEACRLLGINPALVPLVGPTEWKAIVGRGVPRRATGVASPRHRVVYVKRGSPLDVFVHELLHLLFPSRPHWWIYEATWSICGIETKERWRYSGGHWTKSGQHKMEPVERIRQLAARSARRRGLASRC
;
A
#
# COMPACT_ATOMS: atom_id res chain seq x y z
N MET A 1 -14.22 -17.05 -7.13
CA MET A 1 -13.70 -15.69 -7.39
C MET A 1 -13.73 -14.91 -6.09
N ARG A 2 -12.59 -14.50 -5.51
CA ARG A 2 -12.59 -13.48 -4.45
C ARG A 2 -12.88 -12.14 -5.12
N SER A 3 -13.89 -11.40 -4.65
CA SER A 3 -14.12 -10.04 -5.13
C SER A 3 -12.93 -9.16 -4.74
N ASP A 4 -12.54 -8.19 -5.58
CA ASP A 4 -11.43 -7.27 -5.26
C ASP A 4 -11.65 -6.57 -3.90
N TYR A 5 -12.91 -6.31 -3.54
CA TYR A 5 -13.29 -5.76 -2.25
C TYR A 5 -12.91 -6.65 -1.06
N THR A 6 -12.99 -7.98 -1.21
CA THR A 6 -12.55 -8.93 -0.19
C THR A 6 -11.03 -8.85 0.02
N VAL A 7 -10.26 -8.74 -1.06
CA VAL A 7 -8.79 -8.61 -0.99
C VAL A 7 -8.39 -7.26 -0.39
N PHE A 8 -9.08 -6.19 -0.79
CA PHE A 8 -8.88 -4.85 -0.24
C PHE A 8 -9.17 -4.79 1.26
N SER A 9 -10.27 -5.40 1.70
CA SER A 9 -10.64 -5.47 3.12
C SER A 9 -9.59 -6.22 3.93
N GLU A 10 -9.03 -7.31 3.38
CA GLU A 10 -7.92 -8.04 4.01
C GLU A 10 -6.65 -7.19 4.10
N ALA A 11 -6.28 -6.47 3.04
CA ALA A 11 -5.13 -5.55 3.05
C ALA A 11 -5.31 -4.44 4.11
N CYS A 12 -6.50 -3.85 4.19
CA CYS A 12 -6.85 -2.88 5.21
C CYS A 12 -6.73 -3.46 6.63
N ARG A 13 -7.23 -4.69 6.86
CA ARG A 13 -7.14 -5.39 8.14
C ARG A 13 -5.69 -5.59 8.59
N LEU A 14 -4.81 -6.03 7.67
CA LEU A 14 -3.38 -6.23 7.96
C LEU A 14 -2.66 -4.96 8.42
N LEU A 15 -3.15 -3.79 8.00
CA LEU A 15 -2.56 -2.48 8.29
C LEU A 15 -3.30 -1.69 9.38
N GLY A 16 -4.40 -2.22 9.91
CA GLY A 16 -5.26 -1.52 10.87
C GLY A 16 -5.99 -0.31 10.28
N ILE A 17 -6.32 -0.38 8.99
CA ILE A 17 -7.09 0.64 8.26
C ILE A 17 -8.57 0.22 8.24
N ASN A 18 -9.47 1.16 8.47
CA ASN A 18 -10.90 0.99 8.20
C ASN A 18 -11.16 1.17 6.70
N PRO A 19 -11.62 0.13 5.96
CA PRO A 19 -11.85 0.23 4.53
C PRO A 19 -12.93 1.25 4.14
N ALA A 20 -13.82 1.64 5.06
CA ALA A 20 -14.82 2.68 4.81
C ALA A 20 -14.21 4.10 4.74
N LEU A 21 -13.00 4.29 5.27
CA LEU A 21 -12.30 5.59 5.30
C LEU A 21 -11.29 5.76 4.17
N VAL A 22 -11.06 4.70 3.39
CA VAL A 22 -10.15 4.68 2.24
C VAL A 22 -10.87 4.02 1.08
N PRO A 23 -11.50 4.80 0.18
CA PRO A 23 -12.18 4.24 -0.98
C PRO A 23 -11.18 3.57 -1.94
N LEU A 24 -11.48 2.31 -2.32
CA LEU A 24 -10.92 1.67 -3.51
C LEU A 24 -11.79 2.08 -4.71
N VAL A 25 -11.21 2.84 -5.63
CA VAL A 25 -11.95 3.48 -6.73
C VAL A 25 -11.49 3.00 -8.10
N GLY A 26 -12.39 3.06 -9.09
CA GLY A 26 -12.06 2.84 -10.49
C GLY A 26 -11.38 4.04 -11.16
N PRO A 27 -10.91 3.92 -12.42
CA PRO A 27 -10.22 5.00 -13.13
C PRO A 27 -11.04 6.28 -13.31
N THR A 28 -12.35 6.13 -13.53
CA THR A 28 -13.28 7.27 -13.71
C THR A 28 -13.45 8.06 -12.42
N GLU A 29 -13.73 7.36 -11.31
CA GLU A 29 -13.84 7.94 -9.97
C GLU A 29 -12.51 8.56 -9.52
N TRP A 30 -11.39 7.89 -9.79
CA TRP A 30 -10.06 8.44 -9.54
C TRP A 30 -9.86 9.79 -10.23
N LYS A 31 -10.19 9.90 -11.52
CA LYS A 31 -10.07 11.16 -12.27
C LYS A 31 -10.97 12.24 -11.68
N ALA A 32 -12.19 11.89 -11.26
CA ALA A 32 -13.11 12.83 -10.64
C ALA A 32 -12.57 13.37 -9.30
N ILE A 33 -11.93 12.52 -8.48
CA ILE A 33 -11.44 12.89 -7.14
C ILE A 33 -10.08 13.60 -7.20
N VAL A 34 -9.15 13.12 -8.02
CA VAL A 34 -7.74 13.57 -8.06
C VAL A 34 -7.49 14.58 -9.18
N GLY A 35 -8.43 14.77 -10.11
CA GLY A 35 -8.33 15.71 -11.22
C GLY A 35 -7.43 15.24 -12.39
N ARG A 36 -6.83 14.06 -12.28
CA ARG A 36 -5.97 13.45 -13.31
C ARG A 36 -6.24 11.96 -13.44
N GLY A 37 -6.05 11.42 -14.64
CA GLY A 37 -6.19 9.98 -14.87
C GLY A 37 -5.18 9.14 -14.09
N VAL A 38 -5.48 7.85 -13.94
CA VAL A 38 -4.52 6.87 -13.43
C VAL A 38 -3.33 6.77 -14.40
N PRO A 39 -2.07 6.70 -13.91
CA PRO A 39 -0.92 6.50 -14.79
C PRO A 39 -1.06 5.22 -15.63
N ARG A 40 -0.85 5.29 -16.95
CA ARG A 40 -1.12 4.18 -17.90
C ARG A 40 -0.46 2.84 -17.55
N ARG A 41 0.71 2.87 -16.90
CA ARG A 41 1.49 1.66 -16.55
C ARG A 41 1.35 1.25 -15.08
N ALA A 42 0.52 1.94 -14.30
CA ALA A 42 0.37 1.65 -12.88
C ALA A 42 -0.49 0.40 -12.65
N THR A 43 0.03 -0.54 -11.86
CA THR A 43 -0.73 -1.66 -11.29
C THR A 43 -1.55 -1.23 -10.08
N GLY A 44 -1.11 -0.19 -9.38
CA GLY A 44 -1.81 0.51 -8.32
C GLY A 44 -1.31 1.94 -8.19
N VAL A 45 -2.12 2.79 -7.56
CA VAL A 45 -1.71 4.14 -7.16
C VAL A 45 -2.52 4.60 -5.96
N ALA A 46 -1.83 5.17 -4.97
CA ALA A 46 -2.45 5.82 -3.83
C ALA A 46 -2.35 7.35 -3.90
N SER A 47 -3.36 8.02 -3.35
CA SER A 47 -3.35 9.48 -3.20
C SER A 47 -3.43 9.85 -1.72
N PRO A 48 -2.30 10.12 -1.04
CA PRO A 48 -2.29 10.48 0.38
C PRO A 48 -3.11 11.75 0.69
N ARG A 49 -3.14 12.71 -0.25
CA ARG A 49 -3.91 13.95 -0.13
C ARG A 49 -5.42 13.70 -0.14
N HIS A 50 -5.89 12.83 -1.03
CA HIS A 50 -7.32 12.57 -1.23
C HIS A 50 -7.81 11.32 -0.48
N ARG A 51 -6.90 10.54 0.12
CA ARG A 51 -7.17 9.30 0.86
C ARG A 51 -7.91 8.23 0.04
N VAL A 52 -7.58 8.14 -1.24
CA VAL A 52 -8.14 7.14 -2.16
C VAL A 52 -7.04 6.27 -2.73
N VAL A 53 -7.42 5.04 -3.08
CA VAL A 53 -6.56 4.07 -3.73
C VAL A 53 -7.22 3.58 -5.01
N TYR A 54 -6.43 3.47 -6.07
CA TYR A 54 -6.76 2.67 -7.23
C TYR A 54 -5.84 1.45 -7.26
N VAL A 55 -6.40 0.28 -7.52
CA VAL A 55 -5.65 -0.93 -7.86
C VAL A 55 -6.31 -1.57 -9.07
N LYS A 56 -5.50 -2.05 -10.01
CA LYS A 56 -6.01 -2.74 -11.21
C LYS A 56 -6.79 -3.99 -10.79
N ARG A 57 -7.95 -4.21 -11.42
CA ARG A 57 -8.81 -5.38 -11.17
C ARG A 57 -8.01 -6.69 -11.30
N GLY A 58 -8.20 -7.60 -10.34
CA GLY A 58 -7.53 -8.90 -10.31
C GLY A 58 -6.06 -8.86 -9.85
N SER A 59 -5.57 -7.74 -9.34
CA SER A 59 -4.23 -7.67 -8.72
C SER A 59 -4.14 -8.52 -7.43
N PRO A 60 -2.95 -9.02 -7.10
CA PRO A 60 -2.72 -9.77 -5.86
C PRO A 60 -2.70 -8.88 -4.61
N LEU A 61 -2.82 -9.51 -3.43
CA LEU A 61 -2.92 -8.85 -2.12
C LEU A 61 -1.79 -7.84 -1.84
N ASP A 62 -0.57 -8.17 -2.24
CA ASP A 62 0.61 -7.34 -2.04
C ASP A 62 0.51 -5.99 -2.75
N VAL A 63 -0.13 -5.93 -3.93
CA VAL A 63 -0.38 -4.64 -4.61
C VAL A 63 -1.29 -3.75 -3.78
N PHE A 64 -2.35 -4.30 -3.17
CA PHE A 64 -3.22 -3.53 -2.28
C PHE A 64 -2.49 -3.05 -1.02
N VAL A 65 -1.69 -3.93 -0.39
CA VAL A 65 -0.88 -3.57 0.78
C VAL A 65 0.14 -2.48 0.42
N HIS A 66 0.78 -2.57 -0.76
CA HIS A 66 1.74 -1.59 -1.26
C HIS A 66 1.13 -0.19 -1.37
N GLU A 67 -0.03 -0.07 -2.01
CA GLU A 67 -0.69 1.23 -2.18
C GLU A 67 -1.19 1.80 -0.84
N LEU A 68 -1.73 0.95 0.05
CA LEU A 68 -2.14 1.39 1.37
C LEU A 68 -0.94 1.87 2.23
N LEU A 69 0.23 1.26 2.09
CA LEU A 69 1.44 1.73 2.76
C LEU A 69 1.88 3.12 2.28
N HIS A 70 1.68 3.48 1.02
CA HIS A 70 1.91 4.85 0.53
C HIS A 70 1.01 5.88 1.22
N LEU A 71 -0.23 5.52 1.58
CA LEU A 71 -1.10 6.40 2.37
C LEU A 71 -0.59 6.61 3.80
N LEU A 72 -0.07 5.54 4.42
CA LEU A 72 0.41 5.58 5.80
C LEU A 72 1.79 6.24 5.92
N PHE A 73 2.64 6.07 4.91
CA PHE A 73 4.05 6.43 4.94
C PHE A 73 4.51 7.18 3.68
N PRO A 74 3.87 8.31 3.32
CA PRO A 74 4.15 9.03 2.07
C PRO A 74 5.58 9.59 1.96
N SER A 75 6.30 9.70 3.08
CA SER A 75 7.68 10.16 3.14
C SER A 75 8.71 9.02 3.15
N ARG A 76 8.26 7.76 3.23
CA ARG A 76 9.19 6.62 3.17
C ARG A 76 9.61 6.38 1.72
N PRO A 77 10.87 6.00 1.49
CA PRO A 77 11.33 5.71 0.14
C PRO A 77 10.63 4.46 -0.42
N HIS A 78 10.47 4.41 -1.74
CA HIS A 78 9.70 3.36 -2.42
C HIS A 78 10.24 1.95 -2.15
N TRP A 79 11.56 1.78 -2.03
CA TRP A 79 12.17 0.50 -1.65
C TRP A 79 11.67 -0.01 -0.29
N TRP A 80 11.48 0.88 0.69
CA TRP A 80 11.00 0.50 2.02
C TRP A 80 9.55 0.03 1.95
N ILE A 81 8.73 0.68 1.11
CA ILE A 81 7.35 0.28 0.87
C ILE A 81 7.28 -1.14 0.27
N TYR A 82 8.14 -1.46 -0.69
CA TYR A 82 8.25 -2.83 -1.24
C TYR A 82 8.64 -3.85 -0.17
N GLU A 83 9.70 -3.60 0.59
CA GLU A 83 10.17 -4.56 1.61
C GLU A 83 9.17 -4.73 2.75
N ALA A 84 8.50 -3.66 3.16
CA ALA A 84 7.41 -3.72 4.13
C ALA A 84 6.22 -4.52 3.59
N THR A 85 5.86 -4.33 2.31
CA THR A 85 4.80 -5.09 1.65
C THR A 85 5.11 -6.59 1.67
N TRP A 86 6.31 -6.98 1.20
CA TRP A 86 6.71 -8.39 1.18
C TRP A 86 6.74 -9.00 2.58
N SER A 87 7.28 -8.27 3.55
CA SER A 87 7.35 -8.73 4.94
C SER A 87 5.94 -8.94 5.53
N ILE A 88 5.01 -8.00 5.30
CA ILE A 88 3.61 -8.12 5.77
C ILE A 88 2.87 -9.28 5.10
N CYS A 89 3.13 -9.50 3.81
CA CYS A 89 2.46 -10.53 3.00
C CYS A 89 3.16 -11.91 3.08
N GLY A 90 4.26 -12.05 3.82
CA GLY A 90 5.01 -13.30 3.90
C GLY A 90 5.67 -13.72 2.59
N ILE A 91 6.02 -12.77 1.71
CA ILE A 91 6.66 -13.07 0.43
C ILE A 91 8.17 -13.23 0.67
N GLU A 92 8.66 -14.45 0.53
CA GLU A 92 10.07 -14.78 0.60
C GLU A 92 10.73 -14.57 -0.78
N THR A 93 11.32 -13.40 -1.01
CA THR A 93 12.10 -13.18 -2.24
C THR A 93 13.52 -13.71 -2.05
N LYS A 94 13.94 -14.73 -2.81
CA LYS A 94 15.33 -15.22 -2.85
C LYS A 94 16.31 -14.16 -3.40
N GLU A 95 15.81 -13.28 -4.26
CA GLU A 95 16.52 -12.12 -4.78
C GLU A 95 15.73 -10.87 -4.43
N ARG A 96 16.20 -10.14 -3.43
CA ARG A 96 15.58 -8.88 -3.08
C ARG A 96 16.15 -7.83 -4.06
N TRP A 97 15.39 -7.42 -5.07
CA TRP A 97 15.72 -6.28 -5.94
C TRP A 97 14.85 -5.08 -5.52
N ARG A 98 15.45 -3.93 -5.26
CA ARG A 98 14.83 -2.72 -4.71
C ARG A 98 14.65 -1.67 -5.80
N TYR A 99 13.52 -0.98 -5.87
CA TYR A 99 13.38 0.18 -6.75
C TYR A 99 13.66 1.48 -5.97
N SER A 100 14.70 2.23 -6.37
CA SER A 100 15.05 3.53 -5.78
C SER A 100 15.52 4.49 -6.87
N GLY A 101 14.97 5.72 -6.90
CA GLY A 101 15.41 6.76 -7.84
C GLY A 101 15.35 6.35 -9.32
N GLY A 102 14.38 5.52 -9.73
CA GLY A 102 14.25 5.05 -11.10
C GLY A 102 14.99 3.74 -11.44
N HIS A 103 15.76 3.18 -10.51
CA HIS A 103 16.69 2.08 -10.76
C HIS A 103 16.45 0.89 -9.82
N TRP A 104 16.77 -0.32 -10.28
CA TRP A 104 16.76 -1.54 -9.47
C TRP A 104 18.12 -1.73 -8.77
N THR A 105 18.14 -1.81 -7.44
CA THR A 105 19.34 -2.05 -6.62
C THR A 105 19.21 -3.34 -5.80
N LYS A 106 20.28 -4.11 -5.61
CA LYS A 106 20.22 -5.36 -4.85
C LYS A 106 20.01 -5.04 -3.36
N SER A 107 18.99 -5.60 -2.74
CA SER A 107 18.71 -5.46 -1.32
C SER A 107 19.74 -6.25 -0.50
N GLY A 108 20.24 -5.62 0.56
CA GLY A 108 21.14 -6.24 1.53
C GLY A 108 21.80 -5.24 2.47
N GLN A 109 21.75 -3.94 2.15
CA GLN A 109 22.44 -2.89 2.91
C GLN A 109 21.61 -2.25 4.03
N HIS A 110 20.32 -2.54 4.14
CA HIS A 110 19.45 -1.89 5.15
C HIS A 110 18.80 -2.94 6.03
N LYS A 111 18.97 -2.77 7.36
CA LYS A 111 18.32 -3.59 8.39
C LYS A 111 16.84 -3.22 8.46
N MET A 112 15.99 -4.03 7.83
CA MET A 112 14.54 -3.84 7.88
C MET A 112 14.00 -4.07 9.28
N GLU A 113 12.95 -3.33 9.64
CA GLU A 113 12.22 -3.58 10.87
C GLU A 113 11.54 -4.97 10.83
N PRO A 114 11.43 -5.67 11.97
CA PRO A 114 10.61 -6.89 12.06
C PRO A 114 9.16 -6.64 11.64
N VAL A 115 8.49 -7.63 11.07
CA VAL A 115 7.11 -7.47 10.53
C VAL A 115 6.13 -6.95 11.59
N GLU A 116 6.25 -7.40 12.84
CA GLU A 116 5.46 -6.92 13.98
C GLU A 116 5.64 -5.43 14.19
N ARG A 117 6.88 -4.93 14.07
CA ARG A 117 7.19 -3.52 14.21
C ARG A 117 6.59 -2.71 13.05
N ILE A 118 6.64 -3.22 11.83
CA ILE A 118 6.00 -2.58 10.67
C ILE A 118 4.48 -2.48 10.89
N ARG A 119 3.83 -3.56 11.34
CA ARG A 119 2.39 -3.57 11.66
C ARG A 119 2.03 -2.57 12.77
N GLN A 120 2.84 -2.48 13.83
CA GLN A 120 2.65 -1.48 14.90
C GLN A 120 2.77 -0.04 14.36
N LEU A 121 3.77 0.23 13.52
CA LEU A 121 3.94 1.52 12.88
C LEU A 121 2.76 1.85 11.97
N ALA A 122 2.27 0.87 11.19
CA ALA A 122 1.12 1.03 10.30
C ALA A 122 -0.14 1.39 11.10
N ALA A 123 -0.47 0.61 12.13
CA ALA A 123 -1.62 0.89 13.00
C ALA A 123 -1.53 2.26 13.68
N ARG A 124 -0.34 2.66 14.15
CA ARG A 124 -0.11 3.99 14.72
C ARG A 124 -0.27 5.10 13.68
N SER A 125 0.19 4.89 12.45
CA SER A 125 0.03 5.84 11.36
C SER A 125 -1.44 5.97 10.96
N ALA A 126 -2.15 4.84 10.83
CA ALA A 126 -3.58 4.81 10.52
C ALA A 126 -4.39 5.61 11.55
N ARG A 127 -4.14 5.41 12.85
CA ARG A 127 -4.76 6.23 13.91
C ARG A 127 -4.45 7.73 13.79
N ARG A 128 -3.17 8.09 13.63
CA ARG A 128 -2.77 9.52 13.51
C ARG A 128 -3.36 10.20 12.28
N ARG A 129 -3.65 9.45 11.22
CA ARG A 129 -4.27 9.95 9.99
C ARG A 129 -5.80 9.90 10.01
N GLY A 130 -6.40 9.36 11.08
CA GLY A 130 -7.84 9.15 11.16
C GLY A 130 -8.35 8.13 10.14
N LEU A 131 -7.55 7.11 9.85
CA LEU A 131 -7.87 6.00 8.93
C LEU A 131 -8.18 4.70 9.68
N ALA A 132 -7.99 4.65 11.00
CA ALA A 132 -8.36 3.50 11.83
C ALA A 132 -9.81 3.65 12.30
N SER A 133 -10.48 2.52 12.59
CA SER A 133 -11.76 2.53 13.30
C SER A 133 -11.57 3.20 14.66
N ARG A 134 -12.54 4.04 15.06
CA ARG A 134 -12.60 4.52 16.45
C ARG A 134 -12.93 3.30 17.31
N CYS A 135 -12.01 2.94 18.20
CA CYS A 135 -12.32 2.06 19.31
C CYS A 135 -13.24 2.79 20.27
#